data_AF-A0A7S1HQ31-F1
#
_entry.id   AF-A0A7S1HQ31-F1
#
_cell.length_a   1.000
_cell.length_b   1.000
_cell.length_c   1.000
_cell.angle_alpha   90.00
_cell.angle_beta   90.00
_cell.angle_gamma   90.00
#
_symmetry.space_group_name_H-M   'P 1'
#
loop_
_entity.id
_entity.type
_entity.pdbx_description
1 polymer ?
#
loop_
_entity_poly.entity_id
_entity_poly.type
_entity_poly.pdbx_seq_one_letter_code
_entity_poly.pdbx_strand_id
1 'polypeptide(L)'
;RVYTHKVAKAIEYMIVDAMVEANDAFEIVKKAQSPKSFLELDDSILKRIEYANPEDDDSRLRKAKSVVERIRRRKLYKYVNEYCVPTEQLKNWKKVKAEDITACQKGDGGVDLRPDDIVVQNMKIDWSMKDKNPVDHVFFYQDARSDTKFSIPKEKVSTLLPNVFQERRVRVFVKDEANFDAVSRAFEAYQERHFGSSRQVAATPPRSKAKRHALSGPFALKKGTSSGLRTDPEARKKLRLTSREITLGGGNANGKAKGKKPLTPVPEK
;
A
#
# COMPACT_ATOMS: atom_id res chain seq x y z
N ARG A 1 4.90 9.66 7.51
CA ARG A 1 3.66 9.90 6.72
C ARG A 1 3.74 9.29 5.33
N VAL A 2 4.82 9.53 4.56
CA VAL A 2 4.97 9.03 3.18
C VAL A 2 5.54 7.60 3.14
N TYR A 3 6.80 7.41 3.54
CA TYR A 3 7.52 6.13 3.40
C TYR A 3 6.93 4.95 4.18
N THR A 4 6.13 5.22 5.21
CA THR A 4 5.51 4.21 6.08
C THR A 4 4.00 4.09 5.91
N HIS A 5 3.46 4.67 4.82
CA HIS A 5 2.03 4.63 4.55
C HIS A 5 1.53 3.19 4.37
N LYS A 6 0.42 2.83 5.03
CA LYS A 6 -0.11 1.46 5.09
C LYS A 6 -0.33 0.82 3.72
N VAL A 7 -0.87 1.58 2.76
CA VAL A 7 -1.13 1.05 1.41
C VAL A 7 0.16 0.86 0.61
N ALA A 8 1.13 1.76 0.78
CA ALA A 8 2.43 1.62 0.13
C ALA A 8 3.15 0.38 0.66
N LYS A 9 3.13 0.18 1.98
CA LYS A 9 3.70 -1.01 2.63
C LYS A 9 2.99 -2.31 2.23
N ALA A 10 1.66 -2.30 2.10
CA ALA A 10 0.94 -3.46 1.56
C ALA A 10 1.43 -3.85 0.16
N ILE A 11 1.65 -2.87 -0.72
CA ILE A 11 2.18 -3.11 -2.07
C ILE A 11 3.62 -3.61 -2.02
N GLU A 12 4.48 -3.01 -1.19
CA GLU A 12 5.87 -3.48 -1.00
C GLU A 12 5.91 -4.96 -0.59
N TYR A 13 5.09 -5.37 0.38
CA TYR A 13 5.01 -6.78 0.77
C TYR A 13 4.52 -7.69 -0.36
N MET A 14 3.55 -7.24 -1.16
CA MET A 14 3.13 -8.01 -2.34
C MET A 14 4.24 -8.12 -3.39
N ILE A 15 5.03 -7.06 -3.59
CA ILE A 15 6.17 -7.09 -4.51
C ILE A 15 7.22 -8.09 -4.00
N VAL A 16 7.52 -8.09 -2.69
CA VAL A 16 8.44 -9.06 -2.08
C VAL A 16 7.93 -10.48 -2.27
N ASP A 17 6.66 -10.76 -1.98
CA ASP A 17 6.07 -12.09 -2.18
C ASP A 17 6.16 -12.53 -3.65
N ALA A 18 5.88 -11.63 -4.60
CA ALA A 18 6.04 -11.92 -6.03
C ALA A 18 7.50 -12.22 -6.40
N MET A 19 8.47 -11.47 -5.87
CA MET A 19 9.90 -11.71 -6.13
C MET A 19 10.41 -13.00 -5.49
N VAL A 20 9.92 -13.36 -4.30
CA VAL A 20 10.27 -14.63 -3.64
C VAL A 20 9.80 -15.81 -4.49
N GLU A 21 8.55 -15.80 -4.93
CA GLU A 21 7.99 -16.85 -5.79
C GLU A 21 8.68 -16.89 -7.18
N ALA A 22 9.10 -15.74 -7.70
CA ALA A 22 9.78 -15.66 -9.00
C ALA A 22 11.29 -15.94 -8.94
N ASN A 23 11.88 -16.11 -7.75
CA ASN A 23 13.33 -16.15 -7.60
C ASN A 23 13.99 -17.27 -8.41
N ASP A 24 13.39 -18.45 -8.48
CA ASP A 24 13.97 -19.60 -9.18
C ASP A 24 14.05 -19.37 -10.70
N ALA A 25 13.03 -18.71 -11.27
CA ALA A 25 12.97 -18.41 -12.71
C ALA A 25 13.88 -17.23 -13.11
N PHE A 26 14.08 -16.24 -12.24
CA PHE A 26 14.82 -15.01 -12.56
C PHE A 26 16.18 -14.88 -11.87
N GLU A 27 16.52 -15.85 -11.00
CA GLU A 27 17.75 -15.90 -10.20
C GLU A 27 18.00 -14.61 -9.39
N ILE A 28 16.95 -13.98 -8.85
CA ILE A 28 17.01 -12.63 -8.27
C ILE A 28 18.08 -12.53 -7.19
N VAL A 29 18.10 -13.46 -6.22
CA VAL A 29 19.07 -13.46 -5.12
C VAL A 29 20.50 -13.65 -5.63
N LYS A 30 20.70 -14.55 -6.60
CA LYS A 30 22.02 -14.81 -7.21
C LYS A 30 22.54 -13.59 -7.96
N LYS A 31 21.67 -12.92 -8.73
CA LYS A 31 22.03 -11.69 -9.43
C LYS A 31 22.43 -10.56 -8.50
N ALA A 32 21.84 -10.51 -7.31
CA ALA A 32 22.16 -9.51 -6.29
C ALA A 32 23.56 -9.67 -5.68
N GLN A 33 24.21 -10.83 -5.83
CA GLN A 33 25.54 -11.10 -5.24
C GLN A 33 26.72 -10.75 -6.17
N SER A 34 26.47 -10.39 -7.43
CA SER A 34 27.53 -10.03 -8.38
C SER A 34 27.28 -8.65 -8.98
N PRO A 35 28.27 -7.72 -8.95
CA PRO A 35 28.11 -6.39 -9.52
C PRO A 35 27.66 -6.40 -10.99
N LYS A 36 28.17 -7.34 -11.78
CA LYS A 36 27.84 -7.44 -13.22
C LYS A 36 26.37 -7.78 -13.44
N SER A 37 25.84 -8.75 -12.70
CA SER A 37 24.44 -9.16 -12.82
C SER A 37 23.48 -8.25 -12.05
N PHE A 38 23.96 -7.54 -11.03
CA PHE A 38 23.16 -6.60 -10.26
C PHE A 38 22.66 -5.44 -11.14
N LEU A 39 23.44 -5.03 -12.15
CA LEU A 39 23.02 -4.03 -13.13
C LEU A 39 21.78 -4.43 -13.95
N GLU A 40 21.46 -5.73 -14.03
CA GLU A 40 20.25 -6.23 -14.69
C GLU A 40 19.00 -6.20 -13.77
N LEU A 41 19.17 -5.89 -12.48
CA LEU A 41 18.09 -5.79 -11.51
C LEU A 41 17.64 -4.34 -11.41
N ASP A 42 16.46 -4.08 -11.94
CA ASP A 42 15.76 -2.80 -11.86
C ASP A 42 14.25 -3.01 -11.69
N ASP A 43 13.49 -1.91 -11.70
CA ASP A 43 12.04 -1.94 -11.55
C ASP A 43 11.32 -2.68 -12.70
N SER A 44 12.01 -3.01 -13.80
CA SER A 44 11.45 -3.83 -14.88
C SER A 44 11.17 -5.26 -14.43
N ILE A 45 11.74 -5.73 -13.30
CA ILE A 45 11.51 -7.08 -12.77
C ILE A 45 10.02 -7.41 -12.64
N LEU A 46 9.19 -6.43 -12.23
CA LEU A 46 7.74 -6.63 -12.15
C LEU A 46 7.11 -6.87 -13.51
N LYS A 47 7.55 -6.13 -14.54
CA LYS A 47 7.09 -6.34 -15.93
C LYS A 47 7.59 -7.69 -16.46
N ARG A 48 8.82 -8.08 -16.13
CA ARG A 48 9.40 -9.37 -16.54
C ARG A 48 8.60 -10.54 -15.96
N ILE A 49 8.24 -10.48 -14.68
CA ILE A 49 7.34 -11.45 -14.04
C ILE A 49 5.97 -11.44 -14.76
N GLU A 50 5.38 -10.26 -14.96
CA GLU A 50 4.07 -10.08 -15.61
C GLU A 50 3.99 -10.72 -17.00
N TYR A 51 5.04 -10.58 -17.82
CA TYR A 51 5.10 -11.11 -19.18
C TYR A 51 5.74 -12.50 -19.31
N ALA A 52 6.24 -13.08 -18.21
CA ALA A 52 6.85 -14.41 -18.26
C ALA A 52 5.82 -15.45 -18.72
N ASN A 53 6.24 -16.43 -19.54
CA ASN A 53 5.38 -17.54 -19.93
C ASN A 53 5.80 -18.77 -19.12
N PRO A 54 5.14 -19.05 -17.98
CA PRO A 54 5.46 -20.23 -17.19
C PRO A 54 5.09 -21.48 -17.97
N GLU A 55 5.98 -22.47 -17.94
CA GLU A 55 5.68 -23.85 -18.33
C GLU A 55 4.53 -24.41 -17.47
N ASP A 56 3.94 -25.52 -17.90
CA ASP A 56 2.76 -26.07 -17.21
C ASP A 56 3.01 -26.47 -15.77
N ASP A 57 4.24 -26.84 -15.44
CA ASP A 57 4.65 -27.27 -14.11
C ASP A 57 5.20 -26.12 -13.22
N ASP A 58 5.39 -24.91 -13.76
CA ASP A 58 5.96 -23.78 -12.99
C ASP A 58 4.91 -23.07 -12.13
N SER A 59 4.48 -23.78 -11.08
CA SER A 59 3.50 -23.29 -10.11
C SER A 59 3.95 -22.04 -9.36
N ARG A 60 5.26 -21.84 -9.14
CA ARG A 60 5.81 -20.68 -8.41
C ARG A 60 5.76 -19.42 -9.26
N LEU A 61 6.20 -19.49 -10.52
CA LEU A 61 6.09 -18.35 -11.42
C LEU A 61 4.63 -17.96 -11.68
N ARG A 62 3.71 -18.93 -11.76
CA ARG A 62 2.25 -18.66 -11.80
C ARG A 62 1.76 -17.91 -10.56
N LYS A 63 2.20 -18.28 -9.36
CA LYS A 63 1.90 -17.55 -8.12
C LYS A 63 2.44 -16.13 -8.17
N ALA A 64 3.70 -15.94 -8.55
CA ALA A 64 4.30 -14.62 -8.69
C ALA A 64 3.48 -13.72 -9.64
N LYS A 65 3.10 -14.23 -10.81
CA LYS A 65 2.23 -13.54 -11.78
C LYS A 65 0.89 -13.15 -11.17
N SER A 66 0.26 -14.06 -10.42
CA SER A 66 -1.03 -13.78 -9.76
C SER A 66 -0.94 -12.63 -8.75
N VAL A 67 0.18 -12.52 -8.02
CA VAL A 67 0.41 -11.42 -7.08
C VAL A 67 0.60 -10.10 -7.82
N VAL A 68 1.39 -10.08 -8.90
CA VAL A 68 1.55 -8.88 -9.74
C VAL A 68 0.22 -8.43 -10.35
N GLU A 69 -0.59 -9.36 -10.86
CA GLU A 69 -1.91 -9.07 -11.39
C GLU A 69 -2.84 -8.47 -10.32
N ARG A 70 -2.80 -9.00 -9.09
CA ARG A 70 -3.53 -8.42 -7.96
C ARG A 70 -3.11 -6.98 -7.68
N ILE A 71 -1.82 -6.65 -7.75
CA ILE A 71 -1.34 -5.27 -7.60
C ILE A 71 -1.96 -4.39 -8.70
N ARG A 72 -1.90 -4.81 -9.98
CA ARG A 72 -2.48 -4.07 -11.12
C ARG A 72 -3.97 -3.83 -10.96
N ARG A 73 -4.71 -4.84 -10.49
CA ARG A 73 -6.16 -4.77 -10.23
C ARG A 73 -6.52 -4.13 -8.89
N ARG A 74 -5.54 -3.61 -8.15
CA ARG A 74 -5.71 -3.02 -6.81
C ARG A 74 -6.35 -3.98 -5.79
N LYS A 75 -6.21 -5.30 -5.97
CA LYS A 75 -6.60 -6.36 -5.02
C LYS A 75 -5.51 -6.55 -3.95
N LEU A 76 -5.23 -5.48 -3.22
CA LEU A 76 -4.11 -5.38 -2.29
C LEU A 76 -4.35 -6.12 -0.98
N TYR A 77 -3.27 -6.45 -0.27
CA TYR A 77 -3.35 -6.86 1.13
C TYR A 77 -4.07 -5.81 1.97
N LYS A 78 -4.95 -6.26 2.86
CA LYS A 78 -5.82 -5.38 3.63
C LYS A 78 -5.19 -5.08 4.97
N TYR A 79 -5.07 -3.80 5.28
CA TYR A 79 -4.66 -3.32 6.60
C TYR A 79 -5.71 -3.74 7.63
N VAL A 80 -5.29 -4.45 8.67
CA VAL A 80 -6.15 -4.89 9.77
C VAL A 80 -6.10 -3.85 10.88
N ASN A 81 -4.98 -3.78 11.59
CA ASN A 81 -4.78 -2.83 12.68
C ASN A 81 -3.28 -2.60 12.92
N GLU A 82 -2.95 -1.58 13.73
CA GLU A 82 -1.59 -1.33 14.22
C GLU A 82 -1.62 -0.82 15.66
N TYR A 83 -0.56 -1.12 16.41
CA TYR A 83 -0.31 -0.56 17.73
C TYR A 83 1.10 0.02 17.85
N CYS A 84 1.26 1.04 18.69
CA CYS A 84 2.57 1.56 19.11
C CYS A 84 3.06 0.76 20.32
N VAL A 85 4.32 0.32 20.28
CA VAL A 85 4.95 -0.35 21.41
C VAL A 85 5.19 0.68 22.52
N PRO A 86 4.76 0.44 23.77
CA PRO A 86 5.02 1.34 24.88
C PRO A 86 6.50 1.57 25.12
N THR A 87 6.84 2.78 25.55
CA THR A 87 8.21 3.20 25.82
C THR A 87 8.91 2.27 26.80
N GLU A 88 8.20 1.79 27.83
CA GLU A 88 8.72 0.91 28.89
C GLU A 88 9.16 -0.45 28.34
N GLN A 89 8.52 -0.89 27.25
CA GLN A 89 8.78 -2.18 26.64
C GLN A 89 9.78 -2.11 25.48
N LEU A 90 10.18 -0.91 25.04
CA LEU A 90 11.10 -0.74 23.90
C LEU A 90 12.46 -1.42 24.12
N LYS A 91 12.95 -1.47 25.36
CA LYS A 91 14.26 -2.08 25.71
C LYS A 91 14.28 -3.59 25.48
N ASN A 92 13.20 -4.29 25.83
CA ASN A 92 13.09 -5.75 25.76
C ASN A 92 12.18 -6.21 24.61
N TRP A 93 11.91 -5.33 23.65
CA TRP A 93 10.98 -5.61 22.57
C TRP A 93 11.52 -6.70 21.63
N LYS A 94 10.67 -7.69 21.34
CA LYS A 94 10.91 -8.74 20.35
C LYS A 94 10.01 -8.50 19.13
N LYS A 95 10.52 -8.84 17.95
CA LYS A 95 9.72 -8.78 16.71
C LYS A 95 8.53 -9.74 16.83
N VAL A 96 7.35 -9.23 16.52
CA VAL A 96 6.13 -10.04 16.44
C VAL A 96 6.14 -10.81 15.14
N LYS A 97 5.83 -12.09 15.19
CA LYS A 97 5.71 -12.95 14.02
C LYS A 97 4.25 -13.29 13.73
N ALA A 98 3.98 -13.83 12.55
CA ALA A 98 2.64 -14.26 12.18
C ALA A 98 2.15 -15.40 13.10
N GLU A 99 3.05 -16.29 13.52
CA GLU A 99 2.74 -17.41 14.43
C GLU A 99 2.26 -16.94 15.80
N ASP A 100 2.80 -15.83 16.31
CA ASP A 100 2.39 -15.26 17.59
C ASP A 100 0.91 -14.82 17.55
N ILE A 101 0.44 -14.37 16.38
CA ILE A 101 -0.93 -13.92 16.16
C ILE A 101 -1.85 -15.13 15.91
N THR A 102 -1.46 -16.07 15.05
CA THR A 102 -2.29 -17.26 14.77
C THR A 102 -2.46 -18.13 16.01
N ALA A 103 -1.46 -18.21 16.89
CA ALA A 103 -1.57 -18.91 18.18
C ALA A 103 -2.61 -18.31 19.13
N CYS A 104 -3.05 -17.07 18.89
CA CYS A 104 -4.10 -16.39 19.64
C CYS A 104 -5.49 -16.50 18.97
N GLN A 105 -5.61 -17.30 17.91
CA GLN A 105 -6.89 -17.53 17.24
C GLN A 105 -7.88 -18.24 18.17
N LYS A 106 -9.11 -17.72 18.22
CA LYS A 106 -10.25 -18.37 18.89
C LYS A 106 -10.95 -19.30 17.89
N GLY A 107 -11.35 -20.49 18.33
CA GLY A 107 -11.98 -21.52 17.48
C GLY A 107 -13.43 -21.22 17.04
N ASP A 108 -13.91 -20.00 17.26
CA ASP A 108 -15.30 -19.58 17.10
C ASP A 108 -15.62 -19.05 15.68
N GLY A 109 -14.64 -19.04 14.77
CA GLY A 109 -14.74 -18.40 13.45
C GLY A 109 -14.90 -19.29 12.23
N GLY A 110 -14.82 -20.63 12.36
CA GLY A 110 -14.91 -21.58 11.25
C GLY A 110 -13.82 -21.48 10.16
N VAL A 111 -12.88 -20.55 10.31
CA VAL A 111 -11.72 -20.32 9.42
C VAL A 111 -10.48 -20.72 10.18
N ASP A 112 -9.62 -21.56 9.60
CA ASP A 112 -8.31 -21.91 10.17
C ASP A 112 -7.25 -20.95 9.62
N LEU A 113 -6.69 -20.07 10.47
CA LEU A 113 -5.71 -19.09 10.03
C LEU A 113 -4.31 -19.69 10.06
N ARG A 114 -3.63 -19.64 8.92
CA ARG A 114 -2.23 -20.02 8.82
C ARG A 114 -1.34 -18.78 8.89
N PRO A 115 -0.09 -18.91 9.38
CA PRO A 115 0.86 -17.79 9.39
C PRO A 115 1.01 -17.13 8.01
N ASP A 116 0.94 -17.92 6.93
CA ASP A 116 1.04 -17.46 5.55
C ASP A 116 -0.09 -16.51 5.11
N ASP A 117 -1.23 -16.53 5.80
CA ASP A 117 -2.37 -15.67 5.48
C ASP A 117 -2.19 -14.23 6.04
N ILE A 118 -1.18 -14.03 6.89
CA ILE A 118 -0.92 -12.80 7.65
C ILE A 118 0.44 -12.21 7.28
N VAL A 119 0.49 -10.88 7.16
CA VAL A 119 1.75 -10.13 7.04
C VAL A 119 1.93 -9.25 8.26
N VAL A 120 3.03 -9.45 8.98
CA VAL A 120 3.38 -8.66 10.18
C VAL A 120 4.50 -7.69 9.87
N GLN A 121 4.18 -6.40 9.92
CA GLN A 121 5.14 -5.32 9.73
C GLN A 121 5.62 -4.79 11.09
N ASN A 122 6.88 -5.08 11.40
CA ASN A 122 7.57 -4.56 12.57
C ASN A 122 8.36 -3.28 12.21
N MET A 123 7.77 -2.11 12.42
CA MET A 123 8.36 -0.81 12.08
C MET A 123 9.17 -0.22 13.24
N LYS A 124 10.30 0.40 12.91
CA LYS A 124 11.07 1.28 13.79
C LYS A 124 11.25 2.62 13.09
N ILE A 125 10.89 3.70 13.75
CA ILE A 125 11.13 5.07 13.29
C ILE A 125 11.98 5.74 14.37
N ASP A 126 13.13 6.27 13.97
CA ASP A 126 14.00 7.02 14.87
C ASP A 126 14.63 8.23 14.15
N TRP A 127 15.38 9.03 14.91
CA TRP A 127 16.11 10.18 14.39
C TRP A 127 17.46 9.76 13.78
N SER A 128 17.51 8.61 13.09
CA SER A 128 18.70 8.01 12.51
C SER A 128 19.79 7.60 13.52
N MET A 129 19.52 7.70 14.81
CA MET A 129 20.48 7.40 15.88
C MET A 129 19.89 6.53 17.00
N LYS A 130 18.99 5.60 16.64
CA LYS A 130 18.29 4.72 17.60
C LYS A 130 17.54 5.58 18.63
N ASP A 131 17.72 5.31 19.92
CA ASP A 131 17.10 6.01 21.03
C ASP A 131 17.77 7.33 21.42
N LYS A 132 18.81 7.75 20.69
CA LYS A 132 19.59 8.96 21.00
C LYS A 132 19.18 10.14 20.14
N ASN A 133 19.39 11.35 20.68
CA ASN A 133 19.24 12.59 19.95
C ASN A 133 20.47 12.84 19.06
N PRO A 134 20.35 12.93 17.73
CA PRO A 134 21.48 13.23 16.86
C PRO A 134 22.06 14.63 17.10
N VAL A 135 21.28 15.59 17.61
CA VAL A 135 21.76 16.97 17.86
C VAL A 135 22.84 17.00 18.94
N ASP A 136 22.85 16.04 19.87
CA ASP A 136 23.88 15.92 20.91
C ASP A 136 25.27 15.62 20.31
N HIS A 137 25.31 15.15 19.06
CA HIS A 137 26.53 14.86 18.30
C HIS A 137 26.87 15.94 17.26
N VAL A 138 26.18 17.09 17.32
CA VAL A 138 26.46 18.25 16.48
C VAL A 138 27.25 19.27 17.29
N PHE A 139 28.29 19.82 16.67
CA PHE A 139 29.01 20.96 17.21
C PHE A 139 28.54 22.24 16.54
N PHE A 140 28.47 23.30 17.33
CA PHE A 140 28.07 24.64 16.95
C PHE A 140 29.24 25.61 17.13
N TYR A 141 29.17 26.71 16.40
CA TYR A 141 30.05 27.86 16.51
C TYR A 141 29.17 29.08 16.80
N GLN A 142 29.69 30.05 17.55
CA GLN A 142 28.90 31.21 17.93
C GLN A 142 28.70 32.16 16.74
N ASP A 143 29.73 32.30 15.91
CA ASP A 143 29.72 33.10 14.70
C ASP A 143 30.73 32.55 13.66
N ALA A 144 30.79 33.22 12.50
CA ALA A 144 31.65 32.82 11.38
C ALA A 144 33.16 32.99 11.66
N ARG A 145 33.56 33.69 12.73
CA ARG A 145 34.97 33.92 13.10
C ARG A 145 35.43 33.00 14.22
N SER A 146 34.51 32.24 14.82
CA SER A 146 34.80 31.34 15.92
C SER A 146 35.66 30.16 15.46
N ASP A 147 36.79 29.94 16.13
CA ASP A 147 37.69 28.79 15.94
C ASP A 147 37.41 27.64 16.93
N THR A 148 36.62 27.92 17.96
CA THR A 148 36.22 26.98 19.00
C THR A 148 34.79 26.50 18.79
N LYS A 149 34.61 25.19 18.91
CA LYS A 149 33.32 24.52 18.76
C LYS A 149 32.75 24.10 20.11
N PHE A 150 31.43 24.15 20.26
CA PHE A 150 30.74 23.71 21.47
C PHE A 150 29.49 22.90 21.14
N SER A 151 28.97 22.16 22.12
CA SER A 151 27.69 21.45 22.00
C SER A 151 26.60 22.20 22.76
N ILE A 152 25.38 22.18 22.23
CA ILE A 152 24.22 22.79 22.88
C ILE A 152 23.43 21.69 23.58
N PRO A 153 23.36 21.68 24.92
CA PRO A 153 22.55 20.72 25.65
C PRO A 153 21.06 20.98 25.39
N LYS A 154 20.27 19.92 25.28
CA LYS A 154 18.86 19.97 24.88
C LYS A 154 18.02 20.90 25.77
N GLU A 155 18.34 20.96 27.06
CA GLU A 155 17.66 21.79 28.06
C GLU A 155 17.73 23.28 27.73
N LYS A 156 18.75 23.70 26.96
CA LYS A 156 18.92 25.09 26.51
C LYS A 156 18.21 25.41 25.20
N VAL A 157 17.64 24.43 24.50
CA VAL A 157 17.01 24.63 23.19
C VAL A 157 15.53 24.93 23.34
N SER A 158 14.75 23.96 23.83
CA SER A 158 13.30 24.11 24.03
C SER A 158 12.72 22.93 24.81
N THR A 159 11.78 23.22 25.69
CA THR A 159 10.97 22.21 26.40
C THR A 159 9.94 21.50 25.50
N LEU A 160 9.68 22.03 24.29
CA LEU A 160 8.77 21.41 23.31
C LEU A 160 9.42 20.28 22.50
N LEU A 161 10.73 20.03 22.68
CA LEU A 161 11.44 18.96 21.98
C LEU A 161 11.08 17.58 22.54
N PRO A 162 11.01 16.54 21.69
CA PRO A 162 10.70 15.18 22.13
C PRO A 162 11.71 14.65 23.16
N ASN A 163 11.22 13.91 24.16
CA ASN A 163 12.05 13.17 25.12
C ASN A 163 12.38 11.74 24.67
N VAL A 164 11.69 11.25 23.64
CA VAL A 164 11.87 9.92 23.08
C VAL A 164 12.18 10.08 21.59
N PHE A 165 13.32 9.54 21.15
CA PHE A 165 13.82 9.67 19.78
C PHE A 165 13.60 8.43 18.91
N GLN A 166 12.94 7.41 19.48
CA GLN A 166 12.62 6.15 18.80
C GLN A 166 11.19 5.72 19.09
N GLU A 167 10.45 5.38 18.05
CA GLU A 167 9.13 4.75 18.12
C GLU A 167 9.17 3.38 17.43
N ARG A 168 8.49 2.39 18.01
CA ARG A 168 8.23 1.11 17.35
C ARG A 168 6.74 0.90 17.18
N ARG A 169 6.36 0.35 16.02
CA ARG A 169 4.97 0.01 15.70
C ARG A 169 4.90 -1.39 15.13
N VAL A 170 3.84 -2.11 15.47
CA VAL A 170 3.51 -3.38 14.85
C VAL A 170 2.21 -3.18 14.08
N ARG A 171 2.25 -3.46 12.79
CA ARG A 171 1.11 -3.36 11.88
C ARG A 171 0.84 -4.71 11.24
N VAL A 172 -0.42 -5.07 11.15
CA VAL A 172 -0.85 -6.34 10.58
C VAL A 172 -1.65 -6.12 9.32
N PHE A 173 -1.37 -6.93 8.30
CA PHE A 173 -2.16 -7.03 7.09
C PHE A 173 -2.64 -8.47 6.90
N VAL A 174 -3.75 -8.64 6.21
CA VAL A 174 -4.25 -9.94 5.76
C VAL A 174 -4.11 -10.06 4.25
N LYS A 175 -3.66 -11.22 3.78
CA LYS A 175 -3.46 -11.49 2.34
C LYS A 175 -4.78 -11.70 1.60
N ASP A 176 -5.76 -12.33 2.24
CA ASP A 176 -7.13 -12.49 1.72
C ASP A 176 -8.13 -11.70 2.57
N GLU A 177 -9.00 -10.94 1.91
CA GLU A 177 -10.06 -10.18 2.58
C GLU A 177 -11.09 -11.09 3.27
N ALA A 178 -11.26 -12.34 2.83
CA ALA A 178 -12.12 -13.31 3.49
C ALA A 178 -11.70 -13.61 4.93
N ASN A 179 -10.40 -13.54 5.22
CA ASN A 179 -9.81 -13.85 6.52
C ASN A 179 -9.75 -12.64 7.46
N PHE A 180 -10.24 -11.47 7.03
CA PHE A 180 -10.08 -10.20 7.76
C PHE A 180 -10.60 -10.26 9.19
N ASP A 181 -11.83 -10.71 9.39
CA ASP A 181 -12.49 -10.73 10.70
C ASP A 181 -11.82 -11.73 11.66
N ALA A 182 -11.30 -12.84 11.12
CA ALA A 182 -10.55 -13.83 11.89
C ALA A 182 -9.19 -13.25 12.34
N VAL A 183 -8.44 -12.61 11.43
CA VAL A 183 -7.15 -11.99 11.75
C VAL A 183 -7.31 -10.81 12.70
N SER A 184 -8.36 -10.00 12.56
CA SER A 184 -8.65 -8.89 13.48
C SER A 184 -8.83 -9.39 14.91
N ARG A 185 -9.67 -10.43 15.10
CA ARG A 185 -9.92 -11.03 16.42
C ARG A 185 -8.67 -11.68 17.01
N ALA A 186 -7.91 -12.43 16.20
CA ALA A 186 -6.66 -13.04 16.65
C ALA A 186 -5.63 -11.98 17.07
N PHE A 187 -5.54 -10.87 16.34
CA PHE A 187 -4.64 -9.79 16.67
C PHE A 187 -5.08 -8.96 17.88
N GLU A 188 -6.38 -8.76 18.08
CA GLU A 188 -6.92 -8.17 19.31
C GLU A 188 -6.63 -9.06 20.53
N ALA A 189 -6.86 -10.37 20.42
CA ALA A 189 -6.54 -11.33 21.48
C ALA A 189 -5.03 -11.34 21.81
N TYR A 190 -4.18 -11.24 20.79
CA TYR A 190 -2.73 -11.05 20.98
C TYR A 190 -2.43 -9.78 21.79
N GLN A 191 -3.06 -8.65 21.45
CA GLN A 191 -2.85 -7.39 22.17
C GLN A 191 -3.36 -7.45 23.61
N GLU A 192 -4.54 -8.04 23.84
CA GLU A 192 -5.09 -8.24 25.18
C GLU A 192 -4.13 -9.07 26.06
N ARG A 193 -3.58 -10.16 25.51
CA ARG A 193 -2.62 -11.02 26.22
C ARG A 193 -1.32 -10.29 26.59
N HIS A 194 -0.83 -9.41 25.71
CA HIS A 194 0.47 -8.75 25.89
C HIS A 194 0.40 -7.39 26.60
N PHE A 195 -0.74 -6.69 26.52
CA PHE A 195 -0.89 -5.32 27.01
C PHE A 195 -2.09 -5.11 27.93
N GLY A 196 -2.92 -6.13 28.15
CA GLY A 196 -4.13 -6.05 28.98
C GLY A 196 -5.28 -5.25 28.36
N SER A 197 -5.12 -4.73 27.15
CA SER A 197 -6.17 -4.01 26.41
C SER A 197 -5.88 -3.99 24.91
N SER A 198 -6.94 -3.90 24.10
CA SER A 198 -6.81 -3.64 22.67
C SER A 198 -6.30 -2.21 22.44
N ARG A 199 -5.22 -2.10 21.65
CA ARG A 199 -4.49 -0.86 21.38
C ARG A 199 -4.60 -0.53 19.91
N GLN A 200 -5.66 0.17 19.54
CA GLN A 200 -5.84 0.67 18.18
C GLN A 200 -5.33 2.12 18.06
N VAL A 201 -4.38 2.37 17.16
CA VAL A 201 -3.80 3.71 16.95
C VAL A 201 -4.75 4.65 16.19
N ALA A 202 -5.73 4.12 15.44
CA ALA A 202 -6.80 4.89 14.84
C ALA A 202 -8.04 4.00 14.60
N ALA A 203 -9.09 4.20 15.40
CA ALA A 203 -10.41 3.67 15.09
C ALA A 203 -10.95 4.44 13.89
N THR A 204 -10.80 3.89 12.69
CA THR A 204 -11.70 4.30 11.60
C THR A 204 -12.99 3.54 11.89
N PRO A 205 -14.13 4.21 12.14
CA PRO A 205 -15.38 3.51 12.40
C PRO A 205 -15.63 2.52 11.26
N PRO A 206 -16.13 1.30 11.55
CA PRO A 206 -16.40 0.32 10.52
C PRO A 206 -17.25 1.01 9.46
N ARG A 207 -16.73 1.03 8.22
CA ARG A 207 -17.48 1.55 7.09
C ARG A 207 -18.73 0.71 7.05
N SER A 208 -19.87 1.27 7.46
CA SER A 208 -21.10 0.50 7.51
C SER A 208 -21.24 -0.15 6.14
N LYS A 209 -21.42 -1.47 6.11
CA LYS A 209 -22.04 -2.11 4.96
C LYS A 209 -23.47 -1.60 4.99
N ALA A 210 -23.67 -0.31 4.70
CA ALA A 210 -24.96 0.21 4.32
C ALA A 210 -25.35 -0.68 3.16
N LYS A 211 -26.31 -1.57 3.44
CA LYS A 211 -27.07 -2.27 2.40
C LYS A 211 -27.28 -1.20 1.35
N ARG A 212 -26.80 -1.44 0.14
CA ARG A 212 -27.40 -0.77 -1.01
C ARG A 212 -28.85 -1.25 -0.97
N HIS A 213 -29.69 -0.56 -0.19
CA HIS A 213 -31.11 -0.56 -0.42
C HIS A 213 -31.18 -0.04 -1.85
N ALA A 214 -31.44 -0.96 -2.78
CA ALA A 214 -32.13 -0.59 -3.97
C ALA A 214 -33.25 0.34 -3.52
N LEU A 215 -33.32 1.52 -4.12
CA LEU A 215 -34.47 2.41 -3.96
C LEU A 215 -35.68 1.66 -4.53
N SER A 216 -36.23 0.71 -3.78
CA SER A 216 -37.57 0.19 -3.96
C SER A 216 -38.48 1.09 -3.13
N GLY A 217 -38.69 2.30 -3.64
CA GLY A 217 -39.84 3.13 -3.28
C GLY A 217 -41.08 2.64 -4.04
N PRO A 218 -42.29 2.87 -3.50
CA PRO A 218 -43.46 2.07 -3.81
C PRO A 218 -44.12 2.54 -5.10
N PHE A 219 -43.91 1.82 -6.19
CA PHE A 219 -44.90 1.70 -7.25
C PHE A 219 -45.14 0.21 -7.52
N ALA A 220 -45.72 -0.43 -6.51
CA ALA A 220 -46.38 -1.72 -6.70
C ALA A 220 -47.63 -1.48 -7.55
N LEU A 221 -47.50 -1.67 -8.86
CA LEU A 221 -48.63 -1.93 -9.74
C LEU A 221 -49.26 -3.26 -9.29
N LYS A 222 -50.32 -3.15 -8.48
CA LYS A 222 -51.20 -4.27 -8.15
C LYS A 222 -51.71 -4.88 -9.46
N LYS A 223 -51.29 -6.10 -9.77
CA LYS A 223 -52.03 -6.99 -10.67
C LYS A 223 -53.16 -7.60 -9.87
N GLY A 224 -54.39 -7.31 -10.26
CA GLY A 224 -55.61 -7.88 -9.70
C GLY A 224 -56.80 -7.56 -10.60
N THR A 225 -57.14 -8.54 -11.45
CA THR A 225 -58.47 -8.85 -11.99
C THR A 225 -59.29 -7.73 -12.65
N SER A 226 -59.35 -7.76 -13.98
CA SER A 226 -60.63 -7.61 -14.69
C SER A 226 -60.61 -8.36 -16.01
N SER A 227 -61.69 -9.11 -16.18
CA SER A 227 -62.15 -9.83 -17.36
C SER A 227 -62.43 -8.90 -18.54
N GLY A 228 -62.08 -9.36 -19.74
CA GLY A 228 -62.89 -9.16 -20.95
C GLY A 228 -62.74 -7.86 -21.75
N LEU A 229 -62.74 -8.04 -23.07
CA LEU A 229 -63.00 -7.09 -24.17
C LEU A 229 -61.82 -6.28 -24.77
N ARG A 230 -61.28 -6.88 -25.85
CA ARG A 230 -61.15 -6.43 -27.25
C ARG A 230 -60.81 -4.95 -27.61
N THR A 231 -60.10 -4.87 -28.76
CA THR A 231 -59.80 -3.75 -29.71
C THR A 231 -58.50 -2.98 -29.42
N ASP A 232 -57.60 -2.58 -30.32
CA ASP A 232 -57.35 -2.68 -31.79
C ASP A 232 -55.86 -2.24 -32.02
N PRO A 233 -55.10 -2.69 -33.04
CA PRO A 233 -53.66 -2.43 -33.16
C PRO A 233 -53.31 -1.39 -34.25
N GLU A 234 -53.23 -0.11 -33.91
CA GLU A 234 -52.55 0.91 -34.74
C GLU A 234 -52.08 2.11 -33.91
N ALA A 235 -50.81 2.13 -33.48
CA ALA A 235 -50.10 3.38 -33.14
C ALA A 235 -48.63 3.12 -32.76
N ARG A 236 -47.79 2.64 -33.70
CA ARG A 236 -46.33 2.81 -33.58
C ARG A 236 -45.61 2.79 -34.94
N LYS A 237 -46.13 3.60 -35.87
CA LYS A 237 -45.33 4.26 -36.91
C LYS A 237 -45.19 5.73 -36.50
N LYS A 238 -44.02 6.33 -36.75
CA LYS A 238 -43.50 7.65 -36.28
C LYS A 238 -42.80 7.50 -34.91
N LEU A 239 -41.49 7.57 -34.75
CA LEU A 239 -40.47 8.42 -35.38
C LEU A 239 -39.13 7.62 -35.48
N ARG A 240 -38.73 7.26 -36.70
CA ARG A 240 -37.32 7.19 -37.14
C ARG A 240 -36.95 8.59 -37.64
N LEU A 241 -35.64 8.85 -37.80
CA LEU A 241 -34.96 10.12 -38.14
C LEU A 241 -34.75 11.01 -36.91
N THR A 242 -33.53 11.31 -36.45
CA THR A 242 -32.31 11.79 -37.15
C THR A 242 -31.06 11.45 -36.30
N SER A 243 -30.09 10.64 -36.77
CA SER A 243 -28.79 11.02 -37.42
C SER A 243 -27.96 12.02 -36.60
N ARG A 244 -26.75 11.77 -36.07
CA ARG A 244 -25.52 11.08 -36.52
C ARG A 244 -24.87 11.72 -37.75
N GLU A 245 -23.81 12.52 -37.53
CA GLU A 245 -22.67 12.90 -38.41
C GLU A 245 -21.73 13.80 -37.55
N ILE A 246 -20.42 13.59 -37.32
CA ILE A 246 -19.20 13.33 -38.13
C ILE A 246 -18.69 14.57 -38.90
N THR A 247 -17.48 15.04 -38.54
CA THR A 247 -16.35 15.57 -39.38
C THR A 247 -15.27 16.10 -38.40
N LEU A 248 -13.95 15.87 -38.44
CA LEU A 248 -12.86 15.69 -39.43
C LEU A 248 -12.63 16.86 -40.41
N GLY A 249 -11.40 17.41 -40.36
CA GLY A 249 -10.77 18.39 -41.27
C GLY A 249 -9.86 19.33 -40.46
N GLY A 250 -8.56 19.55 -40.70
CA GLY A 250 -7.71 19.43 -41.89
C GLY A 250 -7.42 20.82 -42.47
N GLY A 251 -6.17 21.33 -42.44
CA GLY A 251 -5.81 22.54 -43.21
C GLY A 251 -4.57 23.39 -42.81
N ASN A 252 -3.44 23.05 -43.40
CA ASN A 252 -2.16 23.73 -43.73
C ASN A 252 -2.01 25.29 -43.73
N ALA A 253 -0.79 25.79 -43.41
CA ALA A 253 0.11 26.63 -44.26
C ALA A 253 0.89 27.81 -43.59
N ASN A 254 2.23 27.73 -43.70
CA ASN A 254 3.24 28.76 -44.08
C ASN A 254 3.65 29.93 -43.14
N GLY A 255 4.98 30.16 -42.98
CA GLY A 255 5.49 31.46 -42.47
C GLY A 255 6.91 31.58 -41.87
N LYS A 256 7.97 31.46 -42.69
CA LYS A 256 9.27 32.19 -42.65
C LYS A 256 10.28 32.09 -41.48
N ALA A 257 11.54 32.07 -41.93
CA ALA A 257 12.80 31.96 -41.21
C ALA A 257 13.39 33.30 -40.70
N LYS A 258 14.19 33.23 -39.61
CA LYS A 258 15.42 33.98 -39.24
C LYS A 258 16.04 33.17 -38.07
N GLY A 259 17.30 32.79 -37.94
CA GLY A 259 18.55 33.20 -38.58
C GLY A 259 19.58 33.67 -37.52
N LYS A 260 20.43 32.74 -37.04
CA LYS A 260 21.79 32.90 -36.41
C LYS A 260 21.86 33.64 -35.04
N LYS A 261 22.67 33.26 -34.04
CA LYS A 261 24.09 32.82 -33.98
C LYS A 261 24.40 31.92 -32.74
N PRO A 262 25.53 31.19 -32.74
CA PRO A 262 25.93 30.24 -31.69
C PRO A 262 26.65 30.88 -30.49
N LEU A 263 26.50 30.29 -29.30
CA LEU A 263 27.31 30.58 -28.11
C LEU A 263 28.68 29.87 -28.20
N THR A 264 29.75 30.62 -27.99
CA THR A 264 31.12 30.14 -27.77
C THR A 264 31.34 29.73 -26.31
N PRO A 265 32.26 28.78 -26.03
CA PRO A 265 32.52 28.28 -24.67
C PRO A 265 33.40 29.25 -23.85
N VAL A 266 33.16 29.24 -22.53
CA VAL A 266 33.91 29.99 -21.51
C VAL A 266 35.17 29.19 -21.13
N PRO A 267 36.34 29.82 -20.96
CA PRO A 267 37.55 29.14 -20.48
C PRO A 267 37.56 29.02 -18.95
N GLU A 268 37.99 27.86 -18.47
CA GLU A 268 38.28 27.59 -17.06
C GLU A 268 39.48 28.43 -16.58
N LYS A 269 39.36 28.88 -15.33
CA LYS A 269 40.48 29.25 -14.45
C LYS A 269 40.25 28.60 -13.10
#